data_AF-A0A930W004-F1
#
_entry.id   AF-A0A930W004-F1
#
_cell.length_a   1.000
_cell.length_b   1.000
_cell.length_c   1.000
_cell.angle_alpha   90.00
_cell.angle_beta   90.00
_cell.angle_gamma   90.00
#
_symmetry.space_group_name_H-M   'P 1'
#
loop_
_entity.id
_entity.type
_entity.pdbx_description
1 polymer ?
#
loop_
_entity_poly.entity_id
_entity_poly.type
_entity_poly.pdbx_seq_one_letter_code
_entity_poly.pdbx_strand_id
1 'polypeptide(L)' 'MKQIILASHGNLAEGAVDTVRMIVGDVSNIHAVTLQRDDTDSIKSKLNDLIATFDPADAVFILTDVLGS' A
#
# COMPACT_ATOMS: atom_id res chain seq x y z
N MET A 1 -12.20 0.97 10.74
CA MET A 1 -11.97 -0.11 9.75
C MET A 1 -10.50 -0.53 9.80
N LYS A 2 -10.11 -1.64 9.16
CA LYS A 2 -8.69 -2.01 9.02
C LYS A 2 -8.23 -1.59 7.62
N GLN A 3 -7.26 -0.69 7.53
CA GLN A 3 -6.63 -0.29 6.28
C GLN A 3 -5.37 -1.14 6.07
N ILE A 4 -5.26 -1.79 4.92
CA ILE A 4 -4.12 -2.64 4.58
C ILE A 4 -3.37 -1.95 3.45
N ILE A 5 -2.10 -1.62 3.68
CA ILE A 5 -1.21 -1.07 2.67
C ILE A 5 -0.17 -2.12 2.33
N LEU A 6 -0.14 -2.54 1.06
CA LEU A 6 0.94 -3.31 0.49
C LEU A 6 1.97 -2.34 -0.06
N ALA A 7 3.22 -2.43 0.41
CA ALA A 7 4.30 -1.55 0.02
C ALA A 7 5.44 -2.35 -0.60
N SER A 8 5.91 -1.98 -1.80
CA SER A 8 7.01 -2.70 -2.45
C SER A 8 7.80 -1.85 -3.43
N HIS A 9 8.99 -2.32 -3.77
CA HIS A 9 9.68 -1.89 -4.98
C HIS A 9 8.97 -2.41 -6.23
N GLY A 10 8.95 -1.61 -7.29
CA GLY A 10 8.27 -1.96 -8.53
C GLY A 10 6.80 -2.34 -8.31
N ASN A 11 6.27 -3.26 -9.14
CA ASN A 11 4.83 -3.50 -9.24
C ASN A 11 4.31 -4.67 -8.40
N LEU A 12 5.09 -5.17 -7.43
CA LEU A 12 4.69 -6.33 -6.62
C LEU A 12 3.41 -6.05 -5.82
N ALA A 13 3.35 -4.92 -5.12
CA ALA A 13 2.18 -4.51 -4.34
C ALA A 13 0.93 -4.33 -5.21
N GLU A 14 1.05 -3.67 -6.35
CA GLU A 14 -0.06 -3.51 -7.31
C GLU A 14 -0.59 -4.85 -7.81
N GLY A 15 0.31 -5.75 -8.23
CA GLY A 15 -0.07 -7.10 -8.67
C GLY A 15 -0.70 -7.94 -7.56
N ALA A 16 -0.25 -7.76 -6.31
CA ALA A 16 -0.85 -8.41 -5.16
C ALA A 16 -2.27 -7.88 -4.88
N VAL A 17 -2.50 -6.56 -4.96
CA VAL A 17 -3.85 -5.98 -4.85
C VAL A 17 -4.76 -6.48 -5.96
N ASP A 18 -4.27 -6.54 -7.20
CA ASP A 18 -5.03 -7.07 -8.34
C ASP A 18 -5.44 -8.53 -8.12
N THR A 19 -4.51 -9.37 -7.65
CA THR A 19 -4.79 -10.77 -7.28
C THR A 19 -5.87 -10.87 -6.21
N VAL A 20 -5.80 -10.04 -5.16
CA VAL A 20 -6.83 -10.03 -4.11
C VAL A 20 -8.19 -9.67 -4.70
N ARG A 21 -8.26 -8.62 -5.53
CA ARG A 21 -9.51 -8.21 -6.19
C ARG A 21 -10.11 -9.31 -7.08
N MET A 22 -9.28 -10.08 -7.77
CA MET A 22 -9.74 -11.22 -8.55
C MET A 22 -10.39 -12.31 -7.69
N ILE A 23 -9.92 -12.51 -6.45
CA ILE A 23 -10.39 -13.58 -5.56
C ILE A 23 -11.61 -13.16 -4.74
N VAL A 24 -11.57 -11.97 -4.15
CA VAL A 24 -12.59 -11.51 -3.19
C VAL A 24 -13.51 -10.42 -3.73
N GLY A 25 -13.27 -9.95 -4.95
CA GLY A 25 -13.96 -8.80 -5.54
C GLY A 25 -13.38 -7.47 -5.09
N ASP A 26 -14.08 -6.38 -5.43
CA ASP A 26 -13.62 -5.03 -5.09
C ASP A 26 -13.61 -4.79 -3.58
N VAL A 27 -12.41 -4.46 -3.08
CA VAL A 27 -12.15 -4.13 -1.68
C VAL A 27 -11.53 -2.74 -1.60
N SER A 28 -12.18 -1.83 -0.86
CA SER A 28 -11.78 -0.42 -0.76
C SER A 28 -10.72 -0.14 0.30
N ASN A 29 -10.46 -1.11 1.18
CA ASN A 29 -9.56 -0.97 2.32
C ASN A 29 -8.19 -1.63 2.10
N ILE A 30 -7.86 -1.98 0.86
CA ILE A 30 -6.56 -2.53 0.46
C ILE A 30 -5.94 -1.62 -0.60
N HIS A 31 -4.73 -1.15 -0.29
CA HIS A 31 -4.03 -0.12 -1.04
C HIS A 31 -2.64 -0.62 -1.45
N ALA A 32 -2.15 -0.15 -2.59
CA ALA A 32 -0.78 -0.40 -3.04
C ALA A 32 0.02 0.91 -2.98
N VAL A 33 1.24 0.85 -2.45
CA VAL A 33 2.22 1.93 -2.52
C VAL A 33 3.50 1.36 -3.14
N THR A 34 3.91 1.91 -4.26
CA THR A 34 5.06 1.42 -5.02
C THR A 34 6.20 2.46 -5.03
N LEU A 35 7.43 1.95 -4.95
CA LEU A 35 8.66 2.72 -5.16
C LEU A 35 9.30 2.29 -6.49
N GLN A 36 9.28 3.18 -7.46
CA GLN A 36 9.89 3.04 -8.78
C GLN A 36 11.30 3.63 -8.80
N ARG A 37 12.11 3.26 -9.81
CA ARG A 37 13.52 3.69 -9.90
C ARG A 37 13.69 5.21 -10.08
N ASP A 38 12.71 5.85 -10.70
CA ASP A 38 12.67 7.26 -11.07
C ASP A 38 11.78 8.10 -10.14
N ASP A 39 11.30 7.50 -9.05
CA ASP A 39 10.56 8.23 -8.04
C ASP A 39 11.44 9.28 -7.36
N THR A 40 10.93 10.51 -7.30
CA THR A 40 11.55 11.62 -6.57
C THR A 40 11.12 11.65 -5.11
N ASP A 41 9.91 11.16 -4.82
CA ASP A 41 9.37 11.05 -3.49
C ASP A 41 9.77 9.74 -2.82
N SER A 42 10.17 9.84 -1.55
CA SER A 42 10.41 8.65 -0.74
C SER A 42 9.12 7.85 -0.53
N ILE A 43 9.24 6.54 -0.40
CA ILE A 43 8.11 5.66 -0.05
C ILE A 43 7.41 6.11 1.25
N LYS A 44 8.17 6.70 2.18
CA LYS A 44 7.66 7.25 3.44
C LYS A 44 6.71 8.44 3.21
N SER A 45 7.00 9.31 2.25
CA SER A 45 6.10 10.43 1.90
C SER A 45 4.79 9.89 1.35
N LYS A 46 4.87 9.00 0.35
CA LYS A 46 3.71 8.37 -0.27
C LYS A 46 2.82 7.65 0.76
N LEU A 47 3.44 6.94 1.71
CA LEU A 47 2.72 6.31 2.82
C LEU A 47 2.01 7.33 3.72
N ASN A 48 2.70 8.41 4.13
CA ASN A 48 2.10 9.44 4.97
C ASN A 48 0.93 10.14 4.28
N ASP A 49 1.07 10.45 2.99
CA ASP A 49 0.02 11.11 2.20
C ASP A 49 -1.22 10.22 2.09
N LEU A 50 -1.04 8.91 1.86
CA LEU A 50 -2.13 7.95 1.84
C LEU A 50 -2.79 7.81 3.22
N ILE A 51 -2.00 7.65 4.29
CA ILE A 51 -2.53 7.50 5.66
C ILE A 51 -3.32 8.73 6.09
N ALA A 52 -2.93 9.93 5.64
CA ALA A 52 -3.66 11.16 5.91
C ALA A 52 -5.07 11.21 5.31
N THR A 53 -5.40 10.32 4.37
CA THR A 53 -6.75 10.20 3.77
C THR A 53 -7.70 9.31 4.59
N PHE A 54 -7.18 8.56 5.57
CA PHE A 54 -7.96 7.60 6.35
C PHE A 54 -8.65 8.24 7.55
N ASP A 55 -9.64 7.55 8.11
CA ASP A 55 -10.27 7.96 9.36
C ASP A 55 -9.26 7.80 10.51
N PRO A 56 -9.12 8.76 11.44
CA PRO A 56 -8.23 8.64 12.60
C PRO A 56 -8.48 7.43 13.50
N ALA A 57 -9.68 6.85 13.47
CA ALA A 57 -10.05 5.64 14.19
C ALA A 57 -9.67 4.33 13.45
N ASP A 58 -9.16 4.42 12.22
CA ASP A 58 -8.75 3.25 11.45
C ASP A 58 -7.44 2.65 11.97
N ALA A 59 -7.39 1.32 12.04
CA ALA A 59 -6.15 0.60 12.28
C ALA A 59 -5.44 0.38 10.93
N VAL A 60 -4.20 0.86 10.81
CA VAL A 60 -3.40 0.75 9.58
C VAL A 60 -2.37 -0.37 9.73
N PHE A 61 -2.36 -1.29 8.77
CA PHE A 61 -1.39 -2.38 8.65
C PHE A 61 -0.58 -2.18 7.37
N ILE A 62 0.75 -2.11 7.50
CA ILE A 62 1.66 -1.96 6.36
C ILE A 62 2.44 -3.26 6.20
N LEU A 63 2.35 -3.87 5.02
CA LEU A 63 3.05 -5.10 4.66
C LEU A 63 4.08 -4.76 3.58
N THR A 64 5.36 -4.93 3.89
CA THR A 64 6.46 -4.64 2.96
C THR A 64 7.01 -5.91 2.30
N ASP A 65 7.62 -5.73 1.14
CA ASP A 65 8.31 -6.79 0.38
C ASP A 65 9.59 -7.29 1.06
N VAL A 66 10.39 -6.37 1.63
CA VAL A 66 11.67 -6.67 2.28
C VAL A 66 11.78 -5.93 3.61
N LEU A 67 12.39 -6.58 4.61
CA LEU A 67 12.70 -5.96 5.89
C LEU A 67 14.01 -5.14 5.77
N GLY A 68 13.96 -3.86 6.12
CA GLY A 68 15.14 -3.00 6.23
C GLY A 68 15.54 -2.23 4.96
N SER A 69 14.64 -2.13 3.97
CA SER A 69 14.83 -1.24 2.80
C SER A 69 14.42 0.20 3.09
#